data_AF-A0A0M8QML3-F1
#
_entry.id   AF-A0A0M8QML3-F1
#
_cell.length_a   1.000
_cell.length_b   1.000
_cell.length_c   1.000
_cell.angle_alpha   90.00
_cell.angle_beta   90.00
_cell.angle_gamma   90.00
#
_symmetry.space_group_name_H-M   'P 1'
#
loop_
_entity.id
_entity.type
_entity.pdbx_description
1 polymer ?
#
loop_
_entity_poly.entity_id
_entity_poly.type
_entity_poly.pdbx_seq_one_letter_code
_entity_poly.pdbx_strand_id
1 'polypeptide(L)'
;MTRVSDVRHVLVLPDRDAAEEVAEALGERFGVDEEPRLVRDALAGEDDAEDAQWLVVLRDEPGRLDPAELNEFVAGWEGWREEP
;
A
#
# COMPACT_ATOMS: atom_id res chain seq x y z
N MET A 1 0.67 -28.87 -5.42
CA MET A 1 -0.15 -27.79 -6.00
C MET A 1 -0.87 -27.10 -4.85
N THR A 2 -0.15 -26.27 -4.08
CA THR A 2 -0.82 -25.41 -3.11
C THR A 2 -1.03 -24.10 -3.85
N ARG A 3 -2.29 -23.77 -4.15
CA ARG A 3 -2.66 -22.45 -4.61
C ARG A 3 -2.45 -21.54 -3.39
N VAL A 4 -1.23 -21.01 -3.25
CA VAL A 4 -0.95 -19.94 -2.31
C VAL A 4 -1.92 -18.84 -2.70
N SER A 5 -2.89 -18.58 -1.84
CA SER A 5 -3.79 -17.45 -2.01
C SER A 5 -2.92 -16.23 -1.78
N ASP A 6 -2.38 -15.67 -2.86
CA ASP A 6 -1.63 -14.42 -2.88
C ASP A 6 -2.59 -13.30 -2.47
N VAL A 7 -2.63 -12.98 -1.17
CA VAL A 7 -3.43 -11.86 -0.67
C VAL A 7 -2.68 -10.59 -1.04
N ARG A 8 -3.34 -9.70 -1.77
CA ARG A 8 -2.78 -8.41 -2.15
C ARG A 8 -3.45 -7.33 -1.32
N HIS A 9 -2.66 -6.52 -0.65
CA HIS A 9 -3.13 -5.34 0.04
C HIS A 9 -2.70 -4.12 -0.76
N VAL A 10 -3.64 -3.23 -1.06
CA VAL A 10 -3.37 -1.96 -1.73
C VAL A 10 -3.58 -0.86 -0.70
N LEU A 11 -2.56 -0.04 -0.48
CA LEU A 11 -2.61 1.11 0.41
C LEU A 11 -2.54 2.37 -0.44
N VAL A 12 -3.46 3.30 -0.23
CA VAL A 12 -3.54 4.58 -0.93
C VAL A 12 -2.97 5.67 -0.03
N LEU A 13 -2.04 6.44 -0.57
CA LEU A 13 -1.33 7.51 0.13
C LEU A 13 -1.48 8.82 -0.64
N PRO A 14 -1.52 9.96 0.08
CA PRO A 14 -1.69 11.28 -0.54
C PRO A 14 -0.48 11.68 -1.38
N ASP A 15 0.73 11.29 -0.94
CA ASP A 15 1.99 11.74 -1.52
C ASP A 15 2.99 10.59 -1.65
N ARG A 16 3.99 10.81 -2.50
CA ARG A 16 5.10 9.87 -2.71
C ARG A 16 5.89 9.64 -1.42
N ASP A 17 6.18 10.72 -0.71
CA ASP A 17 7.00 10.69 0.51
C ASP A 17 6.32 9.81 1.57
N ALA A 18 5.01 10.00 1.78
CA ALA A 18 4.20 9.14 2.64
C ALA A 18 4.22 7.68 2.19
N ALA A 19 4.17 7.41 0.88
CA ALA A 19 4.21 6.06 0.33
C ALA A 19 5.56 5.37 0.53
N GLU A 20 6.68 6.09 0.37
CA GLU A 20 8.03 5.58 0.64
C GLU A 20 8.22 5.30 2.14
N GLU A 21 7.85 6.23 3.01
CA GLU A 21 7.92 6.06 4.47
C GLU A 21 7.08 4.87 4.95
N VAL A 22 5.86 4.72 4.43
CA VAL A 22 4.99 3.58 4.74
C VAL A 22 5.61 2.28 4.25
N ALA A 23 6.20 2.24 3.05
CA ALA A 23 6.84 1.05 2.51
C ALA A 23 8.03 0.58 3.38
N GLU A 24 8.89 1.50 3.81
CA GLU A 24 10.01 1.19 4.70
C GLU A 24 9.49 0.71 6.07
N ALA A 25 8.55 1.45 6.66
CA ALA A 25 8.00 1.11 7.96
C ALA A 25 7.20 -0.20 7.96
N LEU A 26 6.59 -0.59 6.83
CA LEU A 26 5.98 -1.92 6.64
C LEU A 26 7.04 -3.02 6.71
N GLY A 27 8.16 -2.84 6.00
CA GLY A 27 9.31 -3.74 6.04
C GLY A 27 9.83 -3.96 7.46
N GLU A 28 10.04 -2.87 8.20
CA GLU A 28 10.57 -2.92 9.57
C GLU A 28 9.56 -3.48 10.59
N ARG A 29 8.29 -3.06 10.50
CA ARG A 29 7.29 -3.35 11.53
C ARG A 29 6.59 -4.69 11.33
N PHE A 30 6.31 -5.05 10.09
CA PHE A 30 5.58 -6.27 9.73
C PHE A 30 6.49 -7.36 9.17
N GLY A 31 7.75 -7.04 8.83
CA GLY A 31 8.69 -8.01 8.29
C GLY A 31 8.25 -8.55 6.94
N VAL A 32 7.74 -7.68 6.06
CA VAL A 32 7.34 -8.08 4.70
C VAL A 32 8.55 -8.64 3.96
N ASP A 33 8.45 -9.88 3.47
CA ASP A 33 9.55 -10.57 2.78
C ASP A 33 9.76 -10.02 1.36
N GLU A 34 8.69 -9.50 0.74
CA GLU A 34 8.72 -8.84 -0.57
C GLU A 34 8.62 -7.31 -0.40
N GLU A 35 9.51 -6.58 -1.10
CA GLU A 35 9.49 -5.12 -1.13
C GLU A 35 8.13 -4.58 -1.66
N PRO A 36 7.47 -3.65 -0.94
CA PRO A 36 6.20 -3.09 -1.36
C PRO A 36 6.33 -2.36 -2.69
N ARG A 37 5.38 -2.59 -3.61
CA ARG A 37 5.42 -1.95 -4.93
C ARG A 37 4.68 -0.63 -4.94
N LEU A 38 5.41 0.45 -5.16
CA LEU A 38 4.88 1.80 -5.35
C LEU A 38 4.33 1.99 -6.78
N VAL A 39 3.08 2.40 -6.90
CA VAL A 39 2.39 2.70 -8.16
C VAL A 39 1.77 4.08 -8.06
N ARG A 40 2.18 4.99 -8.94
CA ARG A 40 1.53 6.29 -9.09
C ARG A 40 0.29 6.14 -9.96
N ASP A 41 -0.88 6.45 -9.41
CA ASP A 41 -2.13 6.50 -10.15
C ASP A 41 -2.53 7.96 -10.37
N ALA A 42 -2.55 8.38 -11.64
CA ALA A 42 -2.97 9.71 -12.03
C ALA A 42 -4.49 9.70 -12.15
N LEU A 43 -5.18 10.36 -11.22
CA LEU A 43 -6.63 10.47 -11.24
C LEU A 43 -7.04 11.17 -12.53
N ALA A 44 -7.94 10.54 -13.30
CA ALA A 44 -8.40 11.07 -14.57
C ALA A 44 -9.35 12.26 -14.32
N GLY A 45 -8.77 13.45 -14.15
CA GLY A 45 -9.43 14.74 -14.01
C GLY A 45 -8.55 15.81 -14.64
N GLU A 46 -9.16 16.66 -15.46
CA GLU A 46 -8.50 17.44 -16.50
C GLU A 46 -7.59 18.56 -15.95
N ASP A 47 -6.31 18.54 -16.32
CA ASP A 47 -5.38 19.68 -16.48
C ASP A 47 -4.63 20.30 -15.28
N ASP A 48 -4.57 19.70 -14.09
CA ASP A 48 -3.52 20.03 -13.10
C ASP A 48 -2.74 18.77 -12.71
N ALA A 49 -1.47 18.71 -13.08
CA ALA A 49 -0.56 17.58 -12.86
C ALA A 49 -0.21 17.33 -11.37
N GLU A 50 -0.92 18.01 -10.46
CA GLU A 50 -0.65 18.09 -9.03
C GLU A 50 -1.44 17.04 -8.21
N ASP A 51 -2.52 16.47 -8.76
CA ASP A 51 -3.32 15.46 -8.06
C ASP A 51 -2.99 14.04 -8.57
N ALA A 52 -2.06 13.37 -7.88
CA ALA A 52 -1.73 11.98 -8.14
C ALA A 52 -1.66 11.20 -6.83
N GLN A 53 -2.41 10.12 -6.75
CA GLN A 53 -2.37 9.24 -5.59
C GLN A 53 -1.24 8.22 -5.74
N TRP A 54 -0.65 7.83 -4.62
CA TRP A 54 0.38 6.80 -4.57
C TRP A 54 -0.17 5.53 -3.94
N LEU A 55 -0.07 4.43 -4.66
CA LEU A 55 -0.53 3.13 -4.23
C LEU A 55 0.66 2.27 -3.82
N VAL A 56 0.64 1.76 -2.60
CA VAL A 56 1.61 0.76 -2.11
C VAL A 56 0.95 -0.60 -2.16
N VAL A 57 1.43 -1.46 -3.06
CA VAL A 57 0.92 -2.82 -3.23
C VAL A 57 1.81 -3.80 -2.48
N LEU A 58 1.25 -4.45 -1.48
CA LEU A 58 1.88 -5.51 -0.70
C LEU A 58 1.36 -6.86 -1.14
N ARG A 59 2.27 -7.81 -1.32
CA ARG A 59 1.92 -9.22 -1.46
C ARG A 59 2.16 -9.95 -0.16
N ASP A 60 1.11 -10.60 0.32
CA ASP A 60 1.11 -11.42 1.51
C ASP A 60 0.78 -12.87 1.11
N GLU A 61 1.83 -13.58 0.69
CA GLU A 61 1.76 -15.01 0.37
C GLU A 61 1.21 -15.87 1.52
N PRO A 62 1.62 -15.66 2.79
CA PRO A 62 1.13 -16.48 3.88
C PRO A 62 -0.21 -16.00 4.49
N GLY A 63 -0.77 -14.86 4.07
CA GLY A 63 -2.01 -14.34 4.64
C GLY A 63 -1.86 -13.90 6.11
N ARG A 64 -0.66 -13.43 6.50
CA ARG A 64 -0.34 -13.04 7.88
C ARG A 64 -0.63 -11.58 8.20
N LEU A 65 -0.80 -10.73 7.19
CA LEU A 65 -1.02 -9.30 7.40
C LEU A 65 -2.50 -9.03 7.62
N ASP A 66 -2.83 -8.41 8.75
CA ASP A 66 -4.20 -8.06 9.08
C ASP A 66 -4.67 -6.82 8.29
N PRO A 67 -5.77 -6.92 7.50
CA PRO A 67 -6.36 -5.81 6.76
C PRO A 67 -6.58 -4.54 7.56
N ALA A 68 -7.14 -4.71 8.75
CA ALA A 68 -7.55 -3.63 9.62
C ALA A 68 -6.33 -2.96 10.25
N GLU A 69 -5.33 -3.76 10.65
CA GLU A 69 -4.08 -3.26 11.21
C GLU A 69 -3.31 -2.44 10.17
N LEU A 70 -3.24 -2.90 8.92
CA LEU A 70 -2.67 -2.13 7.82
C LEU A 70 -3.41 -0.81 7.57
N ASN A 71 -4.74 -0.81 7.62
CA ASN A 71 -5.54 0.40 7.44
C ASN A 71 -5.32 1.41 8.57
N GLU A 72 -5.34 0.97 9.82
CA GLU A 72 -5.05 1.82 10.98
C GLU A 72 -3.61 2.33 10.96
N PHE A 73 -2.68 1.53 10.44
CA PHE A 73 -1.30 1.92 10.26
C PHE A 73 -1.17 3.09 9.27
N VAL A 74 -1.68 2.94 8.05
CA VAL A 74 -1.56 4.00 7.02
C VAL A 74 -2.39 5.24 7.31
N ALA A 75 -3.42 5.13 8.16
CA ALA A 75 -4.17 6.29 8.64
C ALA A 75 -3.28 7.33 9.35
N GLY A 76 -2.13 6.92 9.90
CA GLY A 76 -1.12 7.83 10.45
C GLY A 76 -0.47 8.76 9.42
N TRP A 77 -0.51 8.39 8.14
CA TRP A 77 0.00 9.15 6.99
C TRP A 77 -1.13 9.69 6.11
N GLU A 78 -2.33 9.87 6.68
CA GLU A 78 -3.54 10.29 5.94
C GLU A 78 -3.93 9.31 4.81
N GLY A 79 -3.38 8.09 4.84
CA GLY A 79 -3.66 7.04 3.90
C GLY A 79 -4.81 6.13 4.33
N TRP A 80 -5.26 5.30 3.40
CA TRP A 80 -6.24 4.25 3.66
C TRP A 80 -5.92 3.00 2.87
N ARG A 81 -6.43 1.86 3.30
CA ARG A 81 -6.33 0.62 2.53
C ARG A 81 -7.50 0.52 1.56
N GLU A 82 -7.20 0.21 0.29
CA GLU A 82 -8.20 -0.20 -0.71
C GLU A 82 -8.46 -1.72 -0.67
N GLU A 83 -9.69 -2.10 -1.01
CA GLU A 83 -10.08 -3.48 -1.26
C GLU A 83 -9.94 -3.77 -2.76
N PRO A 84 -9.09 -4.73 -3.19
CA PRO A 84 -8.86 -5.03 -4.60
C PRO A 84 -10.02 -5.74 -5.29
#